data_AF-A0A7R9LF57-F1
#
_entry.id   AF-A0A7R9LF57-F1
#
_cell.length_a   1.000
_cell.length_b   1.000
_cell.length_c   1.000
_cell.angle_alpha   90.00
_cell.angle_beta   90.00
_cell.angle_gamma   90.00
#
_symmetry.space_group_name_H-M   'P 1'
#
loop_
_entity.id
_entity.type
_entity.pdbx_description
1 polymer ?
#
loop_
_entity_poly.entity_id
_entity_poly.type
_entity_poly.pdbx_seq_one_letter_code
_entity_poly.pdbx_strand_id
1 'polypeptide(L)'
;MMSGSYESDECGADTSNQMMSKLLPILLYIRNYNEYNRHKPTESMTTANKVPNGSQPMQSYYEAEASLAARRRARAEARAIRLKEWEKRRNESTTETAGYSRRRSDDSLGDQLADGRQYRRRSRESVANDEKSDTESMANGVQSDSERQSLFLAVQTYKDDLEELEENIIRCQKDYKDKCQSFDEMNAEFKKLEEECDYYNQRLRQRERLIEEAGLVPIEWDEWRDGHRADSDRNPRAPNGLNGHSSESISGPSLVSREVALLLADVEGRRSRESVANDEKSDTESMANGVQSDSERQSLFLAVQTYKDDLEELEENIIRCQKDYKDKCQSFDEMNAEFKKLEEECDYYNQRLRQRERLISEAGLVPIEWDEWRDGHRADSDRNPRAPNGLNGHSSESISGPSLVSREVALLLADVEGVSLTAKIDALLNGRQSLAQEMASLTAELDDERQRTADCEALIAASSDGSNTALNEESNREANKVVADYKLKVMKREQEISVLTGNVSRLETQLSRYKTAADEAQELEDELKAEKRKTQRELREALARIEELETSGAHLQKRIDKLMTNRNISANKAPNDD
;
A
#
# COMPACT_ATOMS: atom_id res chain seq x y z
N MET A 1 -43.13 4.08 31.64
CA MET A 1 -42.22 2.91 31.63
C MET A 1 -41.84 2.63 30.19
N MET A 2 -40.56 2.37 29.96
CA MET A 2 -39.90 2.00 28.69
C MET A 2 -39.67 3.14 27.69
N SER A 3 -38.56 3.84 27.88
CA SER A 3 -37.85 4.66 26.89
C SER A 3 -36.81 3.79 26.17
N GLY A 4 -36.98 3.59 24.86
CA GLY A 4 -36.00 2.93 24.00
C GLY A 4 -35.34 3.95 23.07
N SER A 5 -34.05 4.16 23.25
CA SER A 5 -33.15 4.96 22.39
C SER A 5 -32.53 4.05 21.33
N TYR A 6 -32.73 4.39 20.06
CA TYR A 6 -31.99 3.81 18.93
C TYR A 6 -30.75 4.68 18.68
N GLU A 7 -29.56 4.10 18.86
CA GLU A 7 -28.29 4.63 18.37
C GLU A 7 -28.19 4.32 16.87
N SER A 8 -27.95 5.36 16.07
CA SER A 8 -27.65 5.25 14.65
C SER A 8 -26.15 5.44 14.42
N ASP A 9 -25.60 4.63 13.52
CA ASP A 9 -24.19 4.47 13.19
C ASP A 9 -23.43 5.75 12.82
N GLU A 10 -22.46 6.15 13.65
CA GLU A 10 -21.44 7.19 13.34
C GLU A 10 -20.08 6.59 12.89
N CYS A 11 -19.96 5.27 12.76
CA CYS A 11 -18.66 4.59 12.57
C CYS A 11 -18.08 4.68 11.12
N GLY A 12 -18.87 5.10 10.13
CA GLY A 12 -18.46 5.10 8.71
C GLY A 12 -17.63 6.31 8.25
N ALA A 13 -17.79 7.47 8.91
CA ALA A 13 -17.14 8.71 8.48
C ALA A 13 -15.67 8.80 8.95
N ASP A 14 -15.38 8.28 10.14
CA ASP A 14 -14.04 8.33 10.73
C ASP A 14 -13.05 7.39 10.05
N THR A 15 -13.50 6.21 9.63
CA THR A 15 -12.67 5.26 8.88
C THR A 15 -12.29 5.78 7.50
N SER A 16 -13.21 6.48 6.82
CA SER A 16 -12.97 7.10 5.51
C SER A 16 -12.01 8.30 5.63
N ASN A 17 -12.17 9.14 6.66
CA ASN A 17 -11.24 10.25 6.93
C ASN A 17 -9.85 9.75 7.33
N GLN A 18 -9.76 8.64 8.07
CA GLN A 18 -8.49 8.04 8.49
C GLN A 18 -7.77 7.32 7.33
N MET A 19 -8.51 6.76 6.37
CA MET A 19 -7.95 6.28 5.08
C MET A 19 -7.46 7.44 4.21
N MET A 20 -8.26 8.49 4.05
CA MET A 20 -7.89 9.64 3.22
C MET A 20 -6.68 10.38 3.78
N SER A 21 -6.52 10.49 5.10
CA SER A 21 -5.31 11.04 5.74
C SER A 21 -4.04 10.24 5.43
N LYS A 22 -4.14 8.91 5.27
CA LYS A 22 -3.01 8.05 4.92
C LYS A 22 -2.74 8.00 3.41
N LEU A 23 -3.76 8.20 2.58
CA LEU A 23 -3.67 8.17 1.12
C LEU A 23 -3.26 9.52 0.51
N LEU A 24 -3.56 10.66 1.16
CA LEU A 24 -3.27 11.99 0.64
C LEU A 24 -1.78 12.21 0.30
N PRO A 25 -0.81 11.82 1.16
CA PRO A 25 0.61 11.97 0.85
C PRO A 25 1.04 11.13 -0.36
N ILE A 26 0.46 9.93 -0.50
CA ILE A 26 0.74 8.99 -1.60
C ILE A 26 0.17 9.54 -2.91
N LEU A 27 -1.05 10.07 -2.88
CA LEU A 27 -1.69 10.67 -4.05
C LEU A 27 -1.01 11.97 -4.49
N LEU A 28 -0.52 12.79 -3.54
CA LEU A 28 0.29 13.96 -3.85
C LEU A 28 1.67 13.59 -4.41
N TYR A 29 2.28 12.52 -3.90
CA TYR A 29 3.52 11.98 -4.46
C TYR A 29 3.31 11.46 -5.90
N ILE A 30 2.24 10.69 -6.15
CA ILE A 30 1.88 10.20 -7.49
C ILE A 30 1.56 11.37 -8.43
N ARG A 31 0.84 12.39 -7.96
CA ARG A 31 0.53 13.59 -8.74
C ARG A 31 1.80 14.37 -9.11
N ASN A 32 2.70 14.59 -8.17
CA ASN A 32 3.97 15.29 -8.41
C ASN A 32 4.91 14.45 -9.29
N TYR A 33 4.93 13.12 -9.14
CA TYR A 33 5.70 12.20 -9.97
C TYR A 33 5.19 12.17 -11.42
N ASN A 34 3.87 12.27 -11.62
CA ASN A 34 3.25 12.34 -12.94
C ASN A 34 3.39 13.74 -13.59
N GLU A 35 3.38 14.83 -12.82
CA GLU A 35 3.69 16.18 -13.32
C GLU A 35 5.17 16.32 -13.68
N TYR A 36 6.08 15.72 -12.90
CA TYR A 36 7.52 15.66 -13.21
C TYR A 36 7.81 14.86 -14.50
N ASN A 37 7.08 13.78 -14.76
CA ASN A 37 7.24 12.96 -15.97
C ASN A 37 6.59 13.55 -17.22
N ARG A 38 5.68 14.53 -17.11
CA ARG A 38 5.08 15.23 -18.27
C ARG A 38 6.03 16.19 -18.98
N HIS A 39 7.18 16.53 -18.37
CA HIS A 39 8.07 17.59 -18.85
C HIS A 39 9.47 17.11 -19.26
N LYS A 40 9.71 15.80 -19.44
CA LYS A 40 10.96 15.32 -20.06
C LYS A 40 10.87 15.40 -21.60
N PRO A 41 11.83 16.05 -22.29
CA PRO A 41 11.92 15.98 -23.73
C PRO A 41 12.38 14.58 -24.15
N THR A 42 11.65 13.97 -25.08
CA THR A 42 12.03 12.70 -25.71
C THR A 42 13.17 12.94 -26.69
N GLU A 43 14.40 12.56 -26.32
CA GLU A 43 15.52 12.45 -27.27
C GLU A 43 15.57 11.04 -27.86
N SER A 44 15.34 10.97 -29.18
CA SER A 44 15.55 9.78 -29.98
C SER A 44 17.04 9.62 -30.30
N MET A 45 17.66 8.55 -29.82
CA MET A 45 18.99 8.12 -30.29
C MET A 45 18.95 6.66 -30.73
N THR A 46 18.78 6.46 -32.04
CA THR A 46 19.22 5.27 -32.77
C THR A 46 20.72 5.08 -32.58
N THR A 47 21.14 3.98 -31.96
CA THR A 47 22.43 3.33 -32.30
C THR A 47 22.33 1.82 -32.18
N ALA A 48 22.85 1.15 -33.20
CA ALA A 48 22.88 -0.29 -33.37
C ALA A 48 24.21 -0.89 -32.86
N ASN A 49 24.14 -2.18 -32.49
CA ASN A 49 25.22 -3.13 -32.18
C ASN A 49 25.85 -2.98 -30.78
N LYS A 50 26.09 -4.04 -29.98
CA LYS A 50 26.37 -5.45 -30.26
C LYS A 50 26.18 -6.22 -28.94
N VAL A 51 25.37 -7.27 -28.90
CA VAL A 51 25.12 -8.08 -27.68
C VAL A 51 26.24 -9.13 -27.49
N PRO A 52 26.91 -9.20 -26.33
CA PRO A 52 27.65 -10.38 -25.93
C PRO A 52 26.72 -11.42 -25.30
N ASN A 53 26.83 -12.66 -25.77
CA ASN A 53 26.11 -13.84 -25.29
C ASN A 53 26.18 -13.99 -23.76
N GLY A 54 25.03 -13.91 -23.09
CA GLY A 54 24.88 -14.25 -21.67
C GLY A 54 23.44 -14.57 -21.21
N SER A 55 22.47 -14.65 -22.12
CA SER A 55 21.03 -14.67 -21.77
C SER A 55 20.39 -16.06 -21.80
N GLN A 56 21.07 -17.11 -21.31
CA GLN A 56 20.54 -18.49 -21.41
C GLN A 56 19.54 -18.97 -20.34
N PRO A 57 19.39 -18.39 -19.11
CA PRO A 57 18.38 -18.91 -18.17
C PRO A 57 16.97 -18.35 -18.44
N MET A 58 16.86 -17.07 -18.83
CA MET A 58 15.57 -16.40 -19.07
C MET A 58 14.89 -16.85 -20.37
N GLN A 59 15.67 -17.11 -21.43
CA GLN A 59 15.13 -17.65 -22.69
C GLN A 59 14.56 -19.06 -22.50
N SER A 60 15.23 -19.90 -21.71
CA SER A 60 14.75 -21.25 -21.37
C SER A 60 13.40 -21.22 -20.63
N TYR A 61 13.17 -20.24 -19.75
CA TYR A 61 11.89 -20.06 -19.07
C TYR A 61 10.78 -19.65 -20.03
N TYR A 62 11.01 -18.66 -20.87
CA TYR A 62 10.03 -18.20 -21.86
C TYR A 62 9.69 -19.28 -22.90
N GLU A 63 10.67 -20.07 -23.33
CA GLU A 63 10.45 -21.21 -24.23
C GLU A 63 9.64 -22.31 -23.56
N ALA A 64 9.87 -22.58 -22.27
CA ALA A 64 9.10 -23.56 -21.50
C ALA A 64 7.64 -23.10 -21.28
N GLU A 65 7.43 -21.82 -20.95
CA GLU A 65 6.10 -21.23 -20.78
C GLU A 65 5.33 -21.18 -22.11
N ALA A 66 5.98 -20.80 -23.21
CA ALA A 66 5.40 -20.83 -24.55
C ALA A 66 5.04 -22.26 -24.99
N SER A 67 5.86 -23.25 -24.65
CA SER A 67 5.58 -24.67 -24.91
C SER A 67 4.39 -25.18 -24.10
N LEU A 68 4.28 -24.79 -22.83
CA LEU A 68 3.13 -25.09 -21.98
C LEU A 68 1.84 -24.43 -22.48
N ALA A 69 1.91 -23.16 -22.88
CA ALA A 69 0.79 -22.43 -23.48
C ALA A 69 0.33 -23.07 -24.81
N ALA A 70 1.27 -23.51 -25.64
CA ALA A 70 0.97 -24.24 -26.87
C ALA A 70 0.30 -25.59 -26.58
N ARG A 71 0.75 -26.32 -25.55
CA ARG A 71 0.09 -27.56 -25.11
C ARG A 71 -1.32 -27.31 -24.56
N ARG A 72 -1.56 -26.19 -23.88
CA ARG A 72 -2.90 -25.80 -23.41
C ARG A 72 -3.83 -25.46 -24.56
N ARG A 73 -3.37 -24.70 -25.55
CA ARG A 73 -4.13 -24.42 -26.78
C ARG A 73 -4.44 -25.69 -27.57
N ALA A 74 -3.46 -26.57 -27.75
CA ALA A 74 -3.66 -27.85 -28.44
C ALA A 74 -4.67 -28.75 -27.70
N ARG A 75 -4.65 -28.76 -26.36
CA ARG A 75 -5.66 -29.46 -25.54
C ARG A 75 -7.04 -28.83 -25.73
N ALA A 76 -7.17 -27.51 -25.65
CA ALA A 76 -8.44 -26.81 -25.86
C ALA A 76 -9.02 -27.02 -27.27
N GLU A 77 -8.18 -26.95 -28.30
CA GLU A 77 -8.55 -27.24 -29.68
C GLU A 77 -8.98 -28.70 -29.85
N ALA A 78 -8.27 -29.65 -29.22
CA ALA A 78 -8.66 -31.06 -29.25
C ALA A 78 -10.00 -31.33 -28.54
N ARG A 79 -10.30 -30.62 -27.44
CA ARG A 79 -11.61 -30.66 -26.77
C ARG A 79 -12.71 -30.10 -27.69
N ALA A 80 -12.46 -28.98 -28.37
CA ALA A 80 -13.40 -28.35 -29.29
C ALA A 80 -13.69 -29.22 -30.52
N ILE A 81 -12.67 -29.85 -31.11
CA ILE A 81 -12.83 -30.77 -32.26
C ILE A 81 -13.64 -31.99 -31.83
N ARG A 82 -13.33 -32.60 -30.68
CA ARG A 82 -14.08 -33.74 -30.13
C ARG A 82 -15.55 -33.41 -29.89
N LEU A 83 -15.87 -32.23 -29.33
CA LEU A 83 -17.27 -31.78 -29.15
C LEU A 83 -18.00 -31.63 -30.49
N LYS A 84 -17.34 -31.03 -31.48
CA LYS A 84 -17.92 -30.75 -32.79
C LYS A 84 -18.19 -32.01 -33.61
N GLU A 85 -17.28 -32.99 -33.57
CA GLU A 85 -17.48 -34.30 -34.20
C GLU A 85 -18.63 -35.08 -33.55
N TRP A 86 -18.83 -34.88 -32.25
CA TRP A 86 -19.93 -35.47 -31.51
C TRP A 86 -21.29 -34.90 -31.85
N GLU A 87 -21.40 -33.58 -31.92
CA GLU A 87 -22.62 -32.93 -32.38
C GLU A 87 -22.98 -33.36 -33.80
N LYS A 88 -21.98 -33.52 -34.66
CA LYS A 88 -22.15 -34.02 -36.03
C LYS A 88 -22.70 -35.44 -36.06
N ARG A 89 -22.12 -36.38 -35.30
CA ARG A 89 -22.61 -37.77 -35.19
C ARG A 89 -24.01 -37.86 -34.62
N ARG A 90 -24.33 -37.03 -33.61
CA ARG A 90 -25.69 -36.94 -33.05
C ARG A 90 -26.69 -36.49 -34.12
N ASN A 91 -26.32 -35.49 -34.92
CA ASN A 91 -27.18 -34.97 -35.98
C ASN A 91 -27.32 -35.93 -37.19
N GLU A 92 -26.31 -36.74 -37.48
CA GLU A 92 -26.37 -37.77 -38.53
C GLU A 92 -27.30 -38.93 -38.11
N SER A 93 -27.22 -39.39 -36.86
CA SER A 93 -28.07 -40.49 -36.33
C SER A 93 -29.58 -40.17 -36.34
N THR A 94 -29.96 -38.90 -36.19
CA THR A 94 -31.37 -38.46 -36.27
C THR A 94 -31.88 -38.42 -37.71
N THR A 95 -31.01 -38.22 -38.70
CA THR A 95 -31.39 -38.21 -40.12
C THR A 95 -31.57 -39.60 -40.72
N GLU A 96 -30.78 -40.58 -40.29
CA GLU A 96 -30.87 -41.97 -40.77
C GLU A 96 -32.14 -42.68 -40.26
N THR A 97 -32.55 -42.40 -39.02
CA THR A 97 -33.77 -42.97 -38.42
C THR A 97 -35.06 -42.48 -39.10
N ALA A 98 -35.05 -41.26 -39.66
CA ALA A 98 -36.18 -40.69 -40.39
C ALA A 98 -36.36 -41.26 -41.82
N GLY A 99 -35.31 -41.89 -42.38
CA GLY A 99 -35.30 -42.39 -43.76
C GLY A 99 -35.95 -43.77 -43.97
N TYR A 100 -36.10 -44.58 -42.93
CA TYR A 100 -36.58 -45.97 -43.06
C TYR A 100 -38.12 -46.15 -43.00
N SER A 101 -38.90 -45.09 -42.76
CA SER A 101 -40.35 -45.19 -42.56
C SER A 101 -41.22 -44.98 -43.82
N ARG A 102 -40.67 -45.08 -45.04
CA ARG A 102 -41.47 -44.94 -46.27
C ARG A 102 -41.12 -45.98 -47.32
N ARG A 103 -41.71 -47.17 -47.20
CA ARG A 103 -42.11 -48.08 -48.31
C ARG A 103 -42.68 -49.38 -47.72
N ARG A 104 -43.98 -49.40 -47.40
CA ARG A 104 -44.78 -50.63 -47.48
C ARG A 104 -46.00 -50.33 -48.33
N SER A 105 -45.84 -50.60 -49.63
CA SER A 105 -46.92 -50.65 -50.59
C SER A 105 -47.61 -52.00 -50.45
N ASP A 106 -48.89 -51.95 -50.12
CA ASP A 106 -49.80 -53.09 -50.02
C ASP A 106 -50.22 -53.50 -51.44
N ASP A 107 -50.11 -54.79 -51.78
CA ASP A 107 -50.52 -55.33 -53.08
C ASP A 107 -51.35 -56.62 -52.93
N SER A 108 -52.62 -56.47 -53.32
CA SER A 108 -53.48 -57.38 -54.09
C SER A 108 -53.86 -58.81 -53.61
N LEU A 109 -55.17 -58.94 -53.37
CA LEU A 109 -56.13 -59.99 -53.81
C LEU A 109 -55.96 -61.47 -53.38
N GLY A 110 -56.95 -61.89 -52.58
CA GLY A 110 -57.69 -63.16 -52.72
C GLY A 110 -57.03 -64.46 -52.25
N ASP A 111 -57.56 -65.08 -51.19
CA ASP A 111 -57.88 -66.51 -51.24
C ASP A 111 -58.76 -66.97 -50.05
N GLN A 112 -59.73 -67.82 -50.37
CA GLN A 112 -60.61 -68.49 -49.43
C GLN A 112 -59.87 -69.72 -48.88
N LEU A 113 -59.73 -69.83 -47.55
CA LEU A 113 -59.61 -71.06 -46.73
C LEU A 113 -59.09 -70.64 -45.34
N ALA A 114 -59.87 -70.90 -44.28
CA ALA A 114 -59.70 -70.27 -42.97
C ALA A 114 -58.62 -70.90 -42.06
N ASP A 115 -58.19 -72.13 -42.33
CA ASP A 115 -57.42 -72.92 -41.36
C ASP A 115 -55.88 -72.76 -41.50
N GLY A 116 -55.37 -72.59 -42.72
CA GLY A 116 -53.95 -72.26 -42.98
C GLY A 116 -53.56 -70.81 -42.61
N ARG A 117 -54.53 -69.95 -42.30
CA ARG A 117 -54.31 -68.54 -41.94
C ARG A 117 -53.74 -68.39 -40.53
N GLN A 118 -54.11 -69.24 -39.59
CA GLN A 118 -53.63 -69.11 -38.20
C GLN A 118 -52.16 -69.49 -38.07
N TYR A 119 -51.72 -70.56 -38.74
CA TYR A 119 -50.31 -70.96 -38.75
C TYR A 119 -49.44 -69.95 -39.47
N ARG A 120 -49.86 -69.46 -40.65
CA ARG A 120 -49.12 -68.44 -41.41
C ARG A 120 -49.11 -67.08 -40.68
N ARG A 121 -50.18 -66.74 -39.96
CA ARG A 121 -50.23 -65.56 -39.08
C ARG A 121 -49.27 -65.74 -37.92
N ARG A 122 -49.31 -66.86 -37.19
CA ARG A 122 -48.43 -67.14 -36.05
C ARG A 122 -46.94 -67.20 -36.44
N SER A 123 -46.61 -67.78 -37.60
CA SER A 123 -45.24 -67.71 -38.14
C SER A 123 -44.85 -66.32 -38.61
N ARG A 124 -45.76 -65.53 -39.21
CA ARG A 124 -45.47 -64.12 -39.51
C ARG A 124 -45.30 -63.29 -38.25
N GLU A 125 -46.06 -63.58 -37.20
CA GLU A 125 -46.01 -62.91 -35.90
C GLU A 125 -44.74 -63.31 -35.14
N SER A 126 -44.30 -64.58 -35.21
CA SER A 126 -43.02 -65.01 -34.65
C SER A 126 -41.86 -64.37 -35.40
N VAL A 127 -41.85 -64.40 -36.74
CA VAL A 127 -40.81 -63.72 -37.54
C VAL A 127 -40.82 -62.21 -37.29
N ALA A 128 -41.98 -61.58 -37.18
CA ALA A 128 -42.07 -60.16 -36.86
C ALA A 128 -41.63 -59.83 -35.42
N ASN A 129 -41.82 -60.75 -34.48
CA ASN A 129 -41.35 -60.58 -33.10
C ASN A 129 -39.83 -60.80 -32.99
N ASP A 130 -39.28 -61.76 -33.74
CA ASP A 130 -37.83 -61.99 -33.83
C ASP A 130 -37.15 -60.80 -34.53
N GLU A 131 -37.72 -60.30 -35.64
CA GLU A 131 -37.27 -59.07 -36.31
C GLU A 131 -37.32 -57.85 -35.36
N LYS A 132 -38.41 -57.70 -34.58
CA LYS A 132 -38.51 -56.63 -33.58
C LYS A 132 -37.45 -56.77 -32.48
N SER A 133 -37.27 -57.97 -31.94
CA SER A 133 -36.26 -58.28 -30.92
C SER A 133 -34.85 -57.98 -31.41
N ASP A 134 -34.53 -58.31 -32.65
CA ASP A 134 -33.23 -58.01 -33.27
C ASP A 134 -33.05 -56.51 -33.49
N THR A 135 -34.09 -55.80 -33.98
CA THR A 135 -34.04 -54.33 -34.13
C THR A 135 -33.91 -53.61 -32.80
N GLU A 136 -34.57 -54.09 -31.76
CA GLU A 136 -34.52 -53.53 -30.41
C GLU A 136 -33.16 -53.79 -29.76
N SER A 137 -32.59 -54.98 -29.96
CA SER A 137 -31.22 -55.32 -29.52
C SER A 137 -30.17 -54.47 -30.24
N MET A 138 -30.34 -54.22 -31.54
CA MET A 138 -29.48 -53.32 -32.30
C MET A 138 -29.64 -51.85 -31.85
N ALA A 139 -30.87 -51.39 -31.60
CA ALA A 139 -31.13 -50.04 -31.08
C ALA A 139 -30.51 -49.83 -29.69
N ASN A 140 -30.65 -50.80 -28.79
CA ASN A 140 -30.03 -50.78 -27.47
C ASN A 140 -28.49 -50.87 -27.54
N GLY A 141 -27.94 -51.63 -28.50
CA GLY A 141 -26.51 -51.69 -28.77
C GLY A 141 -25.96 -50.34 -29.24
N VAL A 142 -26.63 -49.70 -30.20
CA VAL A 142 -26.27 -48.35 -30.70
C VAL A 142 -26.40 -47.30 -29.60
N GLN A 143 -27.44 -47.38 -28.77
CA GLN A 143 -27.61 -46.46 -27.63
C GLN A 143 -26.52 -46.67 -26.58
N SER A 144 -26.21 -47.92 -26.22
CA SER A 144 -25.14 -48.25 -25.27
C SER A 144 -23.77 -47.80 -25.78
N ASP A 145 -23.50 -47.94 -27.08
CA ASP A 145 -22.28 -47.44 -27.71
C ASP A 145 -22.20 -45.91 -27.71
N SER A 146 -23.33 -45.22 -27.93
CA SER A 146 -23.43 -43.77 -27.78
C SER A 146 -23.14 -43.33 -26.34
N GLU A 147 -23.75 -43.96 -25.34
CA GLU A 147 -23.52 -43.65 -23.93
C GLU A 147 -22.06 -43.93 -23.53
N ARG A 148 -21.48 -45.05 -23.99
CA ARG A 148 -20.07 -45.42 -23.76
C ARG A 148 -19.11 -44.40 -24.35
N GLN A 149 -19.34 -43.96 -25.58
CA GLN A 149 -18.48 -42.95 -26.19
C GLN A 149 -18.66 -41.58 -25.49
N SER A 150 -19.86 -41.24 -25.03
CA SER A 150 -20.14 -39.98 -24.31
C SER A 150 -19.40 -39.94 -22.98
N LEU A 151 -19.47 -41.03 -22.21
CA LEU A 151 -18.71 -41.19 -20.97
C LEU A 151 -17.20 -41.16 -21.22
N PHE A 152 -16.72 -41.76 -22.31
CA PHE A 152 -15.31 -41.71 -22.67
C PHE A 152 -14.82 -40.28 -22.90
N LEU A 153 -15.59 -39.44 -23.60
CA LEU A 153 -15.27 -38.03 -23.75
C LEU A 153 -15.29 -37.27 -22.43
N ALA A 154 -16.31 -37.48 -21.60
CA ALA A 154 -16.40 -36.85 -20.29
C ALA A 154 -15.19 -37.21 -19.41
N VAL A 155 -14.75 -38.47 -19.42
CA VAL A 155 -13.53 -38.89 -18.71
C VAL A 155 -12.29 -38.20 -19.26
N GLN A 156 -12.18 -38.01 -20.58
CA GLN A 156 -11.04 -37.28 -21.16
C GLN A 156 -11.05 -35.80 -20.79
N THR A 157 -12.22 -35.14 -20.79
CA THR A 157 -12.30 -33.72 -20.38
C THR A 157 -11.92 -33.58 -18.90
N TYR A 158 -12.43 -34.46 -18.03
CA TYR A 158 -12.05 -34.45 -16.62
C TYR A 158 -10.58 -34.74 -16.39
N LYS A 159 -9.97 -35.61 -17.21
CA LYS A 159 -8.52 -35.85 -17.14
C LYS A 159 -7.73 -34.61 -17.53
N ASP A 160 -8.12 -33.95 -18.62
CA ASP A 160 -7.46 -32.72 -19.06
C ASP A 160 -7.61 -31.60 -18.02
N ASP A 161 -8.77 -31.51 -17.35
CA ASP A 161 -9.04 -30.55 -16.27
C ASP A 161 -8.24 -30.86 -14.99
N LEU A 162 -8.08 -32.14 -14.64
CA LEU A 162 -7.22 -32.56 -13.53
C LEU A 162 -5.76 -32.20 -13.76
N GLU A 163 -5.23 -32.45 -14.97
CA GLU A 163 -3.86 -32.08 -15.33
C GLU A 163 -3.67 -30.55 -15.29
N GLU A 164 -4.68 -29.77 -15.69
CA GLU A 164 -4.67 -28.31 -15.59
C GLU A 164 -4.69 -27.81 -14.14
N LEU A 165 -5.48 -28.44 -13.26
CA LEU A 165 -5.48 -28.14 -11.83
C LEU A 165 -4.14 -28.48 -11.17
N GLU A 166 -3.50 -29.59 -11.53
CA GLU A 166 -2.16 -29.96 -11.05
C GLU A 166 -1.11 -28.93 -11.47
N GLU A 167 -1.11 -28.51 -12.74
CA GLU A 167 -0.23 -27.43 -13.23
C GLU A 167 -0.47 -26.12 -12.48
N ASN A 168 -1.72 -25.77 -12.20
CA ASN A 168 -2.09 -24.56 -11.46
C ASN A 168 -1.60 -24.62 -10.01
N ILE A 169 -1.69 -25.77 -9.34
CA ILE A 169 -1.17 -25.96 -7.98
C ILE A 169 0.35 -25.77 -7.96
N ILE A 170 1.09 -26.37 -8.91
CA ILE A 170 2.55 -26.21 -8.99
C ILE A 170 2.94 -24.74 -9.22
N ARG A 171 2.20 -24.02 -10.07
CA ARG A 171 2.42 -22.59 -10.30
C ARG A 171 2.17 -21.77 -9.03
N CYS A 172 1.02 -21.97 -8.38
CA CYS A 172 0.69 -21.28 -7.13
C CYS A 172 1.72 -21.53 -6.01
N GLN A 173 2.26 -22.76 -5.93
CA GLN A 173 3.33 -23.09 -4.99
C GLN A 173 4.64 -22.35 -5.29
N LYS A 174 5.00 -22.23 -6.58
CA LYS A 174 6.18 -21.46 -7.00
C LYS A 174 5.99 -19.97 -6.69
N ASP A 175 4.84 -19.40 -7.05
CA ASP A 175 4.53 -17.99 -6.81
C ASP A 175 4.52 -17.67 -5.30
N TYR A 176 4.01 -18.58 -4.47
CA TYR A 176 4.06 -18.45 -3.02
C TYR A 176 5.51 -18.43 -2.50
N LYS A 177 6.36 -19.33 -3.02
CA LYS A 177 7.78 -19.38 -2.64
C LYS A 177 8.52 -18.12 -3.05
N ASP A 178 8.29 -17.61 -4.26
CA ASP A 178 8.91 -16.38 -4.75
C ASP A 178 8.44 -15.16 -3.93
N LYS A 179 7.16 -15.11 -3.54
CA LYS A 179 6.63 -14.08 -2.62
C LYS A 179 7.25 -14.16 -1.23
N CYS A 180 7.46 -15.35 -0.68
CA CYS A 180 8.17 -15.50 0.59
C CYS A 180 9.61 -14.97 0.53
N GLN A 181 10.33 -15.27 -0.57
CA GLN A 181 11.69 -14.76 -0.77
C GLN A 181 11.73 -13.24 -0.87
N SER A 182 10.83 -12.64 -1.65
CA SER A 182 10.71 -11.18 -1.77
C SER A 182 10.34 -10.52 -0.43
N PHE A 183 9.49 -11.16 0.37
CA PHE A 183 9.17 -10.70 1.72
C PHE A 183 10.39 -10.73 2.65
N ASP A 184 11.18 -11.81 2.61
CA ASP A 184 12.39 -11.95 3.43
C ASP A 184 13.45 -10.89 3.04
N GLU A 185 13.59 -10.59 1.74
CA GLU A 185 14.46 -9.52 1.23
C GLU A 185 14.01 -8.14 1.74
N MET A 186 12.72 -7.81 1.60
CA MET A 186 12.16 -6.56 2.09
C MET A 186 12.30 -6.42 3.61
N ASN A 187 12.12 -7.52 4.36
CA ASN A 187 12.26 -7.51 5.80
C ASN A 187 13.74 -7.31 6.23
N ALA A 188 14.69 -7.84 5.46
CA ALA A 188 16.11 -7.58 5.68
C ALA A 188 16.48 -6.11 5.41
N GLU A 189 15.91 -5.48 4.38
CA GLU A 189 16.07 -4.05 4.13
C GLU A 189 15.43 -3.18 5.21
N PHE A 190 14.21 -3.54 5.64
CA PHE A 190 13.52 -2.86 6.73
C PHE A 190 14.37 -2.88 8.01
N LYS A 191 15.00 -4.01 8.33
CA LYS A 191 15.89 -4.13 9.49
C LYS A 191 17.13 -3.24 9.37
N LYS A 192 17.72 -3.10 8.18
CA LYS A 192 18.84 -2.16 7.97
C LYS A 192 18.40 -0.71 8.20
N LEU A 193 17.23 -0.33 7.69
CA LEU A 193 16.66 1.00 7.92
C LEU A 193 16.36 1.25 9.40
N GLU A 194 15.88 0.24 10.12
CA GLU A 194 15.67 0.32 11.58
C GLU A 194 16.99 0.58 12.32
N GLU A 195 18.05 -0.15 11.97
CA GLU A 195 19.40 0.06 12.51
C GLU A 195 19.95 1.47 12.18
N GLU A 196 19.70 1.99 10.98
CA GLU A 196 20.06 3.36 10.58
C GLU A 196 19.27 4.42 11.34
N CYS A 197 17.95 4.24 11.51
CA CYS A 197 17.12 5.12 12.33
C CYS A 197 17.61 5.17 13.77
N ASP A 198 17.96 4.03 14.35
CA ASP A 198 18.53 3.95 15.70
C ASP A 198 19.87 4.69 15.80
N TYR A 199 20.72 4.58 14.79
CA TYR A 199 21.98 5.32 14.73
C TYR A 199 21.74 6.85 14.70
N TYR A 200 20.83 7.33 13.85
CA TYR A 200 20.51 8.76 13.80
C TYR A 200 19.83 9.25 15.08
N ASN A 201 18.95 8.45 15.68
CA ASN A 201 18.32 8.76 16.97
C ASN A 201 19.36 8.86 18.10
N GLN A 202 20.34 7.95 18.14
CA GLN A 202 21.43 8.04 19.11
C GLN A 202 22.25 9.32 18.90
N ARG A 203 22.51 9.70 17.65
CA ARG A 203 23.26 10.91 17.30
C ARG A 203 22.47 12.20 17.59
N LEU A 204 21.16 12.19 17.38
CA LEU A 204 20.24 13.25 17.80
C LEU A 204 20.22 13.39 19.32
N ARG A 205 20.09 12.29 20.07
CA ARG A 205 20.16 12.29 21.54
C ARG A 205 21.49 12.82 22.07
N GLN A 206 22.60 12.51 21.41
CA GLN A 206 23.90 13.09 21.75
C GLN A 206 23.91 14.61 21.52
N ARG A 207 23.34 15.07 20.41
CA ARG A 207 23.21 16.50 20.11
C ARG A 207 22.30 17.20 21.11
N GLU A 208 21.14 16.63 21.44
CA GLU A 208 20.22 17.14 22.45
C GLU A 208 20.90 17.25 23.82
N ARG A 209 21.67 16.23 24.21
CA ARG A 209 22.46 16.26 25.44
C ARG A 209 23.49 17.40 25.45
N LEU A 210 24.20 17.61 24.34
CA LEU A 210 25.16 18.72 24.22
C LEU A 210 24.47 20.10 24.20
N ILE A 211 23.26 20.18 23.64
CA ILE A 211 22.42 21.39 23.63
C ILE A 211 21.93 21.71 25.05
N GLU A 212 21.51 20.71 25.80
CA GLU A 212 21.14 20.83 27.22
C GLU A 212 22.35 21.23 28.08
N GLU A 213 23.52 20.60 27.88
CA GLU A 213 24.78 20.95 28.56
C GLU A 213 25.23 22.38 28.22
N ALA A 214 24.90 22.88 27.02
CA ALA A 214 25.13 24.26 26.60
C ALA A 214 24.04 25.25 27.06
N GLY A 215 22.97 24.78 27.72
CA GLY A 215 21.90 25.61 28.27
C GLY A 215 20.91 26.17 27.24
N LEU A 216 20.80 25.56 26.06
CA LEU A 216 19.90 25.99 24.98
C LEU A 216 18.61 25.15 24.98
N VAL A 217 17.44 25.76 24.77
CA VAL A 217 16.13 25.08 24.75
C VAL A 217 15.55 25.08 23.32
N PRO A 218 15.13 23.93 22.76
CA PRO A 218 14.45 23.87 21.46
C PRO A 218 13.10 24.58 21.50
N ILE A 219 12.81 25.44 20.51
CA ILE A 219 11.51 26.10 20.33
C ILE A 219 10.66 25.22 19.41
N GLU A 220 9.59 24.63 19.93
CA GLU A 220 8.57 23.94 19.13
C GLU A 220 7.76 24.97 18.31
N TRP A 221 7.59 24.71 17.01
CA TRP A 221 6.81 25.53 16.08
C TRP A 221 5.41 24.94 15.92
N ASP A 222 4.44 25.53 16.62
CA ASP A 222 3.10 24.96 16.84
C ASP A 222 1.98 25.66 16.06
N GLU A 223 2.20 26.00 14.78
CA GLU A 223 1.26 26.83 14.01
C GLU A 223 0.81 26.22 12.67
N TRP A 224 0.30 24.98 12.61
CA TRP A 224 -0.42 24.50 11.41
C TRP A 224 -1.58 23.53 11.72
N ARG A 225 -2.36 23.82 12.76
CA ARG A 225 -3.62 23.09 13.00
C ARG A 225 -4.75 24.05 13.35
N ASP A 226 -5.12 24.92 12.41
CA ASP A 226 -6.51 25.37 12.29
C ASP A 226 -6.75 25.97 10.90
N GLY A 227 -7.51 25.25 10.09
CA GLY A 227 -7.83 25.62 8.72
C GLY A 227 -9.21 25.07 8.34
N HIS A 228 -10.23 25.89 8.60
CA HIS A 228 -11.51 25.99 7.89
C HIS A 228 -12.19 24.71 7.37
N ARG A 229 -13.18 24.20 8.12
CA ARG A 229 -14.34 23.51 7.50
C ARG A 229 -15.42 24.55 7.22
N ALA A 230 -15.61 24.84 5.94
CA ALA A 230 -16.69 25.68 5.43
C ALA A 230 -17.98 24.86 5.29
N ASP A 231 -19.08 25.50 5.65
CA ASP A 231 -20.47 25.08 5.44
C ASP A 231 -20.73 24.62 4.00
N SER A 232 -21.36 23.46 3.85
CA SER A 232 -22.04 23.08 2.60
C SER A 232 -23.24 22.15 2.86
N ASP A 233 -24.27 22.68 3.51
CA ASP A 233 -25.62 22.11 3.48
C ASP A 233 -26.52 22.93 2.56
N ARG A 234 -26.72 22.46 1.32
CA ARG A 234 -27.88 22.77 0.49
C ARG A 234 -28.22 21.60 -0.42
N ASN A 235 -29.25 20.84 -0.06
CA ASN A 235 -29.98 19.97 -0.97
C ASN A 235 -31.29 20.67 -1.40
N PRO A 236 -31.59 20.83 -2.70
CA PRO A 236 -32.85 21.38 -3.18
C PRO A 236 -33.99 20.35 -3.13
N ARG A 237 -35.16 20.82 -2.67
CA ARG A 237 -36.43 20.10 -2.55
C ARG A 237 -37.29 20.34 -3.81
N ALA A 238 -37.92 19.29 -4.35
CA ALA A 238 -39.00 19.38 -5.35
C ALA A 238 -39.95 18.17 -5.19
N PRO A 239 -41.18 18.15 -5.77
CA PRO A 239 -42.40 18.50 -5.04
C PRO A 239 -43.47 17.39 -4.98
N ASN A 240 -44.40 17.54 -4.03
CA ASN A 240 -45.65 16.78 -3.91
C ASN A 240 -46.62 17.07 -5.07
N GLY A 241 -47.22 16.01 -5.64
CA GLY A 241 -48.42 16.06 -6.48
C GLY A 241 -49.65 15.51 -5.76
N LEU A 242 -50.74 16.26 -5.81
CA LEU A 242 -52.04 16.00 -5.16
C LEU A 242 -53.07 15.37 -6.13
N ASN A 243 -53.92 14.52 -5.56
CA ASN A 243 -55.36 14.28 -5.78
C ASN A 243 -55.99 14.10 -7.17
N GLY A 244 -56.97 13.18 -7.24
CA GLY A 244 -58.07 13.23 -8.21
C GLY A 244 -59.01 12.02 -8.18
N HIS A 245 -60.19 12.20 -7.60
CA HIS A 245 -61.30 11.24 -7.47
C HIS A 245 -62.06 10.99 -8.80
N SER A 246 -62.78 9.85 -8.90
CA SER A 246 -64.21 9.86 -9.26
C SER A 246 -64.86 8.49 -9.03
N SER A 247 -66.09 8.57 -8.52
CA SER A 247 -67.06 7.52 -8.26
C SER A 247 -68.32 7.88 -9.03
N GLU A 248 -69.03 6.93 -9.63
CA GLU A 248 -70.45 7.12 -9.95
C GLU A 248 -71.22 5.81 -10.06
N SER A 249 -72.52 5.93 -9.78
CA SER A 249 -73.41 4.97 -9.12
C SER A 249 -74.49 4.39 -10.06
N ILE A 250 -75.43 3.58 -9.52
CA ILE A 250 -76.88 3.37 -9.82
C ILE A 250 -77.20 1.86 -9.64
N SER A 251 -77.88 1.36 -8.59
CA SER A 251 -79.27 1.52 -8.07
C SER A 251 -80.30 0.47 -8.58
N GLY A 252 -80.86 -0.32 -7.63
CA GLY A 252 -82.32 -0.56 -7.49
C GLY A 252 -82.96 -1.84 -8.06
N PRO A 253 -84.13 -2.32 -7.54
CA PRO A 253 -84.33 -3.73 -7.16
C PRO A 253 -85.52 -4.53 -7.81
N SER A 254 -85.41 -5.88 -7.74
CA SER A 254 -86.44 -6.93 -7.43
C SER A 254 -87.77 -7.07 -8.22
N LEU A 255 -88.04 -8.26 -8.82
CA LEU A 255 -89.11 -9.24 -8.49
C LEU A 255 -89.42 -10.27 -9.64
N VAL A 256 -89.06 -11.53 -9.38
CA VAL A 256 -89.66 -12.86 -9.68
C VAL A 256 -90.58 -13.10 -10.90
N SER A 257 -90.32 -14.24 -11.57
CA SER A 257 -91.24 -15.16 -12.29
C SER A 257 -91.23 -15.17 -13.83
N ARG A 258 -90.20 -15.81 -14.39
CA ARG A 258 -90.29 -16.99 -15.31
C ARG A 258 -88.93 -17.71 -15.30
N GLU A 259 -88.32 -17.76 -14.12
CA GLU A 259 -86.87 -17.97 -13.97
C GLU A 259 -86.45 -19.44 -13.94
N VAL A 260 -87.32 -20.42 -13.71
CA VAL A 260 -86.83 -21.79 -13.45
C VAL A 260 -86.76 -22.69 -14.71
N ALA A 261 -87.34 -22.29 -15.85
CA ALA A 261 -87.39 -23.12 -17.06
C ALA A 261 -86.43 -22.71 -18.20
N LEU A 262 -86.00 -21.44 -18.26
CA LEU A 262 -84.99 -20.96 -19.22
C LEU A 262 -83.58 -20.90 -18.63
N LEU A 263 -83.43 -20.90 -17.29
CA LEU A 263 -82.11 -20.87 -16.65
C LEU A 263 -81.30 -22.16 -16.84
N LEU A 264 -81.89 -23.32 -17.15
CA LEU A 264 -81.11 -24.55 -17.38
C LEU A 264 -80.40 -24.56 -18.76
N ALA A 265 -81.03 -24.06 -19.82
CA ALA A 265 -80.39 -23.93 -21.14
C ALA A 265 -79.39 -22.74 -21.19
N ASP A 266 -79.66 -21.68 -20.43
CA ASP A 266 -78.82 -20.48 -20.37
C ASP A 266 -77.65 -20.64 -19.38
N VAL A 267 -77.73 -21.57 -18.40
CA VAL A 267 -76.60 -21.95 -17.52
C VAL A 267 -75.60 -22.85 -18.25
N GLU A 268 -76.06 -23.78 -19.11
CA GLU A 268 -75.14 -24.56 -19.97
C GLU A 268 -74.52 -23.70 -21.07
N GLY A 269 -75.28 -22.79 -21.68
CA GLY A 269 -74.75 -21.81 -22.63
C GLY A 269 -73.79 -20.79 -22.01
N ARG A 270 -74.02 -20.38 -20.75
CA ARG A 270 -73.06 -19.54 -19.99
C ARG A 270 -71.83 -20.33 -19.58
N ARG A 271 -71.95 -21.58 -19.12
CA ARG A 271 -70.81 -22.43 -18.76
C ARG A 271 -69.90 -22.73 -19.95
N SER A 272 -70.47 -23.00 -21.13
CA SER A 272 -69.67 -23.20 -22.34
C SER A 272 -69.05 -21.90 -22.87
N ARG A 273 -69.70 -20.74 -22.71
CA ARG A 273 -69.08 -19.44 -23.03
C ARG A 273 -68.01 -19.04 -22.03
N GLU A 274 -68.19 -19.38 -20.76
CA GLU A 274 -67.23 -19.13 -19.68
C GLU A 274 -66.03 -20.07 -19.78
N SER A 275 -66.21 -21.33 -20.19
CA SER A 275 -65.08 -22.23 -20.48
C SER A 275 -64.28 -21.73 -21.67
N VAL A 276 -64.93 -21.36 -22.78
CA VAL A 276 -64.23 -20.80 -23.95
C VAL A 276 -63.55 -19.48 -23.61
N ALA A 277 -64.19 -18.60 -22.84
CA ALA A 277 -63.56 -17.35 -22.40
C ALA A 277 -62.40 -17.57 -21.41
N ASN A 278 -62.43 -18.64 -20.61
CA ASN A 278 -61.32 -19.00 -19.72
C ASN A 278 -60.17 -19.64 -20.50
N ASP A 279 -60.45 -20.46 -21.50
CA ASP A 279 -59.45 -21.03 -22.39
C ASP A 279 -58.78 -19.92 -23.23
N GLU A 280 -59.55 -18.99 -23.79
CA GLU A 280 -59.03 -17.81 -24.49
C GLU A 280 -58.17 -16.93 -23.57
N LYS A 281 -58.58 -16.72 -22.30
CA LYS A 281 -57.76 -16.01 -21.31
C LYS A 281 -56.46 -16.75 -21.00
N SER A 282 -56.54 -18.06 -20.77
CA SER A 282 -55.37 -18.92 -20.52
C SER A 282 -54.37 -18.88 -21.67
N ASP A 283 -54.86 -18.90 -22.91
CA ASP A 283 -54.01 -18.80 -24.10
C ASP A 283 -53.39 -17.40 -24.23
N THR A 284 -54.15 -16.34 -23.96
CA THR A 284 -53.61 -14.97 -23.97
C THR A 284 -52.58 -14.73 -22.87
N GLU A 285 -52.79 -15.29 -21.67
CA GLU A 285 -51.82 -15.24 -20.57
C GLU A 285 -50.57 -16.05 -20.90
N SER A 286 -50.71 -17.22 -21.53
CA SER A 286 -49.58 -18.03 -21.99
C SER A 286 -48.76 -17.32 -23.07
N MET A 287 -49.43 -16.65 -24.02
CA MET A 287 -48.76 -15.82 -25.02
C MET A 287 -48.07 -14.60 -24.40
N ALA A 288 -48.71 -13.93 -23.43
CA ALA A 288 -48.12 -12.80 -22.71
C ALA A 288 -46.87 -13.23 -21.93
N ASN A 289 -46.91 -14.38 -21.25
CA ASN A 289 -45.77 -14.96 -20.54
C ASN A 289 -44.65 -15.38 -21.50
N GLY A 290 -45.00 -15.91 -22.68
CA GLY A 290 -44.04 -16.23 -23.73
C GLY A 290 -43.31 -15.00 -24.26
N VAL A 291 -44.04 -13.93 -24.57
CA VAL A 291 -43.47 -12.64 -25.00
C VAL A 291 -42.61 -12.02 -23.91
N GLN A 292 -43.03 -12.09 -22.65
CA GLN A 292 -42.23 -11.61 -21.52
C GLN A 292 -40.94 -12.42 -21.35
N SER A 293 -41.02 -13.75 -21.43
CA SER A 293 -39.84 -14.63 -21.35
C SER A 293 -38.87 -14.38 -22.50
N ASP A 294 -39.36 -14.13 -23.71
CA ASP A 294 -38.52 -13.79 -24.87
C ASP A 294 -37.85 -12.41 -24.72
N SER A 295 -38.56 -11.43 -24.15
CA SER A 295 -37.99 -10.11 -23.81
C SER A 295 -36.88 -10.23 -22.76
N GLU A 296 -37.12 -10.99 -21.69
CA GLU A 296 -36.12 -11.26 -20.63
C GLU A 296 -34.91 -12.00 -21.20
N ARG A 297 -35.12 -12.99 -22.07
CA ARG A 297 -34.05 -13.70 -22.77
C ARG A 297 -33.21 -12.77 -23.65
N GLN A 298 -33.83 -11.85 -24.40
CA GLN A 298 -33.11 -10.87 -25.22
C GLN A 298 -32.33 -9.87 -24.37
N SER A 299 -32.89 -9.42 -23.25
CA SER A 299 -32.21 -8.54 -22.30
C SER A 299 -30.97 -9.22 -21.69
N LEU A 300 -31.11 -10.47 -21.23
CA LEU A 300 -29.99 -11.25 -20.70
C LEU A 300 -28.93 -11.52 -21.77
N PHE A 301 -29.33 -11.78 -23.01
CA PHE A 301 -28.37 -11.98 -24.12
C PHE A 301 -27.51 -10.73 -24.35
N LEU A 302 -28.12 -9.55 -24.36
CA LEU A 302 -27.37 -8.28 -24.50
C LEU A 302 -26.47 -8.03 -23.28
N ALA A 303 -26.94 -8.31 -22.06
CA ALA A 303 -26.13 -8.18 -20.86
C ALA A 303 -24.90 -9.12 -20.88
N VAL A 304 -25.06 -10.35 -21.37
CA VAL A 304 -23.94 -11.29 -21.54
C VAL A 304 -22.93 -10.79 -22.57
N GLN A 305 -23.38 -10.17 -23.68
CA GLN A 305 -22.48 -9.58 -24.68
C GLN A 305 -21.69 -8.40 -24.08
N THR A 306 -22.35 -7.50 -23.35
CA THR A 306 -21.64 -6.39 -22.70
C THR A 306 -20.62 -6.89 -21.68
N TYR A 307 -20.96 -7.89 -20.88
CA TYR A 307 -20.00 -8.48 -19.94
C TYR A 307 -18.84 -9.19 -20.64
N LYS A 308 -19.06 -9.74 -21.83
CA LYS A 308 -17.99 -10.34 -22.62
C LYS A 308 -17.02 -9.27 -23.13
N ASP A 309 -17.54 -8.15 -23.64
CA ASP A 309 -16.74 -7.02 -24.08
C ASP A 309 -15.95 -6.41 -22.89
N ASP A 310 -16.59 -6.26 -21.72
CA ASP A 310 -15.92 -5.78 -20.50
C ASP A 310 -14.81 -6.74 -20.03
N LEU A 311 -15.01 -8.05 -20.14
CA LEU A 311 -13.99 -9.05 -19.81
C LEU A 311 -12.80 -8.98 -20.78
N GLU A 312 -13.05 -8.82 -22.07
CA GLU A 312 -11.99 -8.65 -23.08
C GLU A 312 -11.18 -7.37 -22.82
N GLU A 313 -11.85 -6.26 -22.46
CA GLU A 313 -11.18 -5.00 -22.08
C GLU A 313 -10.32 -5.16 -20.81
N LEU A 314 -10.84 -5.87 -19.79
CA LEU A 314 -10.08 -6.15 -18.57
C LEU A 314 -8.85 -7.02 -18.84
N GLU A 315 -8.94 -8.00 -19.74
CA GLU A 315 -7.80 -8.83 -20.16
C GLU A 315 -6.72 -7.99 -20.86
N GLU A 316 -7.10 -7.11 -21.77
CA GLU A 316 -6.17 -6.18 -22.42
C GLU A 316 -5.49 -5.24 -21.42
N ASN A 317 -6.24 -4.73 -20.45
CA ASN A 317 -5.71 -3.89 -19.39
C ASN A 317 -4.70 -4.63 -18.51
N ILE A 318 -4.96 -5.89 -18.17
CA ILE A 318 -4.01 -6.73 -17.41
C ILE A 318 -2.71 -6.91 -18.21
N ILE A 319 -2.80 -7.24 -19.50
CA ILE A 319 -1.61 -7.41 -20.37
C ILE A 319 -0.82 -6.11 -20.44
N ARG A 320 -1.50 -4.96 -20.54
CA ARG A 320 -0.86 -3.64 -20.58
C ARG A 320 -0.15 -3.31 -19.27
N CYS A 321 -0.82 -3.52 -18.14
CA CYS A 321 -0.21 -3.34 -16.81
C CYS A 321 1.01 -4.25 -16.59
N GLN A 322 0.96 -5.50 -17.06
CA GLN A 322 2.10 -6.43 -16.99
C GLN A 322 3.29 -5.94 -17.81
N LYS A 323 3.04 -5.39 -19.01
CA LYS A 323 4.09 -4.79 -19.84
C LYS A 323 4.70 -3.56 -19.18
N ASP A 324 3.86 -2.65 -18.69
CA ASP A 324 4.32 -1.43 -18.02
C ASP A 324 5.13 -1.74 -16.75
N TYR A 325 4.71 -2.75 -15.98
CA TYR A 325 5.47 -3.24 -14.83
C TYR A 325 6.86 -3.76 -15.24
N LYS A 326 6.93 -4.56 -16.31
CA LYS A 326 8.19 -5.08 -16.84
C LYS A 326 9.14 -3.96 -17.29
N ASP A 327 8.62 -2.97 -18.00
CA ASP A 327 9.41 -1.82 -18.46
C ASP A 327 9.90 -0.96 -17.27
N LYS A 328 9.07 -0.83 -16.22
CA LYS A 328 9.47 -0.16 -14.97
C LYS A 328 10.55 -0.91 -14.20
N CYS A 329 10.48 -2.23 -14.13
CA CYS A 329 11.56 -3.04 -13.53
C CYS A 329 12.89 -2.86 -14.28
N GLN A 330 12.86 -2.87 -15.62
CA GLN A 330 14.08 -2.65 -16.41
C GLN A 330 14.68 -1.27 -16.18
N SER A 331 13.85 -0.22 -16.17
CA SER A 331 14.31 1.14 -15.89
C SER A 331 14.87 1.28 -14.46
N PHE A 332 14.31 0.56 -13.49
CA PHE A 332 14.82 0.52 -12.13
C PHE A 332 16.20 -0.16 -12.07
N ASP A 333 16.38 -1.30 -12.75
CA ASP A 333 17.65 -2.01 -12.81
C ASP A 333 18.76 -1.16 -13.45
N GLU A 334 18.43 -0.42 -14.51
CA GLU A 334 19.34 0.52 -15.18
C GLU A 334 19.77 1.66 -14.23
N MET A 335 18.81 2.28 -13.53
CA MET A 335 19.10 3.34 -12.56
C MET A 335 19.94 2.83 -11.39
N ASN A 336 19.65 1.61 -10.91
CA ASN A 336 20.40 1.01 -9.82
C ASN A 336 21.85 0.70 -10.24
N ALA A 337 22.06 0.29 -11.49
CA ALA A 337 23.39 0.10 -12.05
C ALA A 337 24.18 1.42 -12.17
N GLU A 338 23.52 2.54 -12.50
CA GLU A 338 24.14 3.87 -12.49
C GLU A 338 24.45 4.36 -11.08
N PHE A 339 23.53 4.17 -10.14
CA PHE A 339 23.73 4.49 -8.73
C PHE A 339 24.96 3.77 -8.17
N LYS A 340 25.11 2.48 -8.46
CA LYS A 340 26.28 1.71 -8.04
C LYS A 340 27.60 2.24 -8.60
N LYS A 341 27.62 2.71 -9.86
CA LYS A 341 28.82 3.34 -10.44
C LYS A 341 29.17 4.65 -9.72
N LEU A 342 28.16 5.47 -9.41
CA LEU A 342 28.35 6.71 -8.67
C LEU A 342 28.83 6.47 -7.23
N GLU A 343 28.35 5.42 -6.58
CA GLU A 343 28.81 4.97 -5.28
C GLU A 343 30.30 4.59 -5.33
N GLU A 344 30.70 3.79 -6.32
CA GLU A 344 32.11 3.42 -6.56
C GLU A 344 32.99 4.66 -6.83
N GLU A 345 32.48 5.66 -7.58
CA GLU A 345 33.18 6.93 -7.80
C GLU A 345 33.32 7.76 -6.52
N CYS A 346 32.27 7.83 -5.70
CA CYS A 346 32.30 8.52 -4.42
C CYS A 346 33.32 7.88 -3.47
N ASP A 347 33.36 6.55 -3.41
CA ASP A 347 34.34 5.81 -2.64
C ASP A 347 35.77 6.09 -3.13
N TYR A 348 35.98 6.14 -4.45
CA TYR A 348 37.27 6.51 -5.02
C TYR A 348 37.70 7.93 -4.59
N TYR A 349 36.81 8.92 -4.67
CA TYR A 349 37.12 10.29 -4.24
C TYR A 349 37.32 10.39 -2.73
N ASN A 350 36.54 9.68 -1.93
CA ASN A 350 36.69 9.62 -0.48
C ASN A 350 38.05 9.01 -0.08
N GLN A 351 38.47 7.93 -0.73
CA GLN A 351 39.80 7.35 -0.52
C GLN A 351 40.90 8.35 -0.86
N ARG A 352 40.75 9.06 -1.99
CA ARG A 352 41.71 10.09 -2.41
C ARG A 352 41.74 11.29 -1.46
N LEU A 353 40.59 11.68 -0.90
CA LEU A 353 40.48 12.74 0.10
C LEU A 353 41.13 12.33 1.43
N ARG A 354 40.88 11.10 1.90
CA ARG A 354 41.56 10.51 3.08
C ARG A 354 43.08 10.43 2.90
N GLN A 355 43.56 10.10 1.70
CA GLN A 355 44.99 10.15 1.40
C GLN A 355 45.54 11.58 1.51
N ARG A 356 44.81 12.58 0.99
CA ARG A 356 45.18 13.99 1.12
C ARG A 356 45.23 14.43 2.58
N GLU A 357 44.23 14.11 3.37
CA GLU A 357 44.16 14.43 4.81
C GLU A 357 45.31 13.77 5.59
N ARG A 358 45.67 12.53 5.24
CA ARG A 358 46.83 11.85 5.81
C ARG A 358 48.12 12.61 5.52
N LEU A 359 48.36 12.99 4.26
CA LEU A 359 49.54 13.76 3.88
C LEU A 359 49.58 15.15 4.55
N ILE A 360 48.43 15.81 4.68
CA ILE A 360 48.31 17.08 5.41
C ILE A 360 48.68 16.89 6.89
N SER A 361 48.19 15.82 7.50
CA SER A 361 48.47 15.49 8.90
C SER A 361 49.94 15.12 9.11
N GLU A 362 50.53 14.33 8.21
CA GLU A 362 51.96 13.96 8.23
C GLU A 362 52.87 15.18 8.04
N ALA A 363 52.43 16.16 7.25
CA ALA A 363 53.09 17.46 7.11
C ALA A 363 52.93 18.37 8.34
N GLY A 364 52.20 17.94 9.38
CA GLY A 364 51.95 18.73 10.59
C GLY A 364 51.00 19.91 10.38
N LEU A 365 50.23 19.89 9.29
CA LEU A 365 49.27 20.91 8.92
C LEU A 365 47.85 20.48 9.30
N VAL A 366 47.01 21.46 9.62
CA VAL A 366 45.60 21.28 9.96
C VAL A 366 44.78 22.24 9.11
N PRO A 367 43.73 21.77 8.41
CA PRO A 367 42.80 22.65 7.71
C PRO A 367 41.97 23.43 8.72
N ILE A 368 41.96 24.76 8.59
CA ILE A 368 41.02 25.62 9.32
C ILE A 368 39.81 25.83 8.42
N GLU A 369 38.64 25.37 8.87
CA GLU A 369 37.36 25.59 8.17
C GLU A 369 36.98 27.07 8.18
N TRP A 370 36.54 27.57 7.03
CA TRP A 370 35.94 28.89 6.90
C TRP A 370 34.44 28.76 7.22
N ASP A 371 33.95 29.45 8.24
CA ASP A 371 32.54 29.40 8.65
C ASP A 371 31.56 29.95 7.59
N GLU A 372 32.04 30.60 6.52
CA GLU A 372 31.22 30.97 5.35
C GLU A 372 30.57 29.77 4.65
N TRP A 373 31.05 28.54 4.89
CA TRP A 373 30.43 27.31 4.40
C TRP A 373 29.39 26.70 5.35
N ARG A 374 29.31 27.18 6.60
CA ARG A 374 28.37 26.65 7.62
C ARG A 374 26.98 27.29 7.49
N ASP A 375 26.91 28.53 7.03
CA ASP A 375 25.65 29.18 6.69
C ASP A 375 25.25 28.82 5.26
N GLY A 376 24.25 27.94 5.18
CA GLY A 376 23.72 27.39 3.94
C GLY A 376 23.07 28.42 3.02
N HIS A 377 23.88 29.23 2.34
CA HIS A 377 23.56 29.57 0.96
C HIS A 377 23.80 28.32 0.12
N ARG A 378 22.79 27.43 0.11
CA ARG A 378 22.45 26.71 -1.12
C ARG A 378 22.23 27.80 -2.17
N ALA A 379 23.31 28.17 -2.85
CA ALA A 379 23.22 28.90 -4.09
C ALA A 379 22.30 28.04 -4.97
N ASP A 380 21.11 28.59 -5.17
CA ASP A 380 20.07 28.12 -6.04
C ASP A 380 20.69 27.82 -7.41
N SER A 381 21.12 26.57 -7.61
CA SER A 381 21.76 26.12 -8.85
C SER A 381 20.72 25.76 -9.92
N ASP A 382 19.55 26.40 -9.86
CA ASP A 382 18.50 26.39 -10.87
C ASP A 382 18.65 27.55 -11.87
N ARG A 383 19.89 27.92 -12.19
CA ARG A 383 20.18 28.72 -13.38
C ARG A 383 21.21 28.02 -14.22
N ASN A 384 20.71 27.23 -15.16
CA ASN A 384 21.37 26.91 -16.41
C ASN A 384 21.77 28.22 -17.12
N PRO A 385 23.06 28.59 -17.23
CA PRO A 385 23.49 29.56 -18.19
C PRO A 385 23.99 28.76 -19.39
N ARG A 386 23.11 28.64 -20.39
CA ARG A 386 23.51 28.35 -21.75
C ARG A 386 24.58 29.39 -22.13
N ALA A 387 25.85 29.03 -22.06
CA ALA A 387 26.94 29.91 -22.47
C ALA A 387 27.21 29.69 -23.97
N PRO A 388 26.97 30.72 -24.81
CA PRO A 388 27.47 30.75 -26.17
C PRO A 388 28.98 30.98 -26.15
N ASN A 389 29.65 30.48 -27.18
CA ASN A 389 31.02 30.83 -27.53
C ASN A 389 31.33 32.32 -27.34
N GLY A 390 32.50 32.62 -26.74
CA GLY A 390 33.17 33.90 -27.00
C GLY A 390 33.90 34.54 -25.82
N LEU A 391 35.21 34.31 -25.77
CA LEU A 391 36.27 35.29 -25.52
C LEU A 391 36.31 36.09 -24.21
N ASN A 392 37.45 35.92 -23.53
CA ASN A 392 38.17 36.89 -22.69
C ASN A 392 37.48 37.45 -21.44
N GLY A 393 37.90 36.90 -20.31
CA GLY A 393 37.83 37.54 -19.00
C GLY A 393 38.29 36.55 -17.93
N HIS A 394 39.59 36.48 -17.67
CA HIS A 394 40.10 35.83 -16.45
C HIS A 394 39.69 36.67 -15.23
N SER A 395 38.46 36.52 -14.76
CA SER A 395 38.15 36.74 -13.36
C SER A 395 38.57 35.48 -12.63
N SER A 396 39.79 35.48 -12.09
CA SER A 396 40.19 34.52 -11.08
C SER A 396 39.32 34.74 -9.85
N GLU A 397 38.12 34.17 -9.84
CA GLU A 397 37.41 33.88 -8.61
C GLU A 397 38.27 32.87 -7.86
N SER A 398 39.08 33.40 -6.97
CA SER A 398 39.84 32.64 -5.99
C SER A 398 38.82 31.90 -5.14
N ILE A 399 38.53 30.66 -5.51
CA ILE A 399 37.85 29.70 -4.63
C ILE A 399 38.77 29.56 -3.41
N SER A 400 38.47 30.32 -2.36
CA SER A 400 39.20 30.30 -1.09
C SER A 400 38.95 28.96 -0.43
N GLY A 401 39.83 27.99 -0.68
CA GLY A 401 39.81 26.71 0.00
C GLY A 401 40.20 26.84 1.47
N PRO A 402 39.93 25.82 2.30
CA PRO A 402 40.40 25.78 3.69
C PRO A 402 41.90 26.03 3.73
N SER A 403 42.29 27.06 4.49
CA SER A 403 43.70 27.42 4.66
C SER A 403 44.37 26.40 5.57
N LEU A 404 45.58 25.98 5.20
CA LEU A 404 46.36 25.04 5.99
C LEU A 404 47.26 25.82 6.94
N VAL A 405 47.18 25.49 8.23
CA VAL A 405 47.99 26.12 9.27
C VAL A 405 48.71 25.02 10.05
N SER A 406 49.89 25.31 10.62
CA SER A 406 50.59 24.31 11.43
C SER A 406 49.77 23.94 12.67
N ARG A 407 49.94 22.71 13.15
CA ARG A 407 49.25 22.21 14.35
C ARG A 407 49.44 23.09 15.57
N GLU A 408 50.65 23.63 15.75
CA GLU A 408 50.97 24.55 16.85
C GLU A 408 50.18 25.85 16.76
N VAL A 409 50.09 26.44 15.58
CA VAL A 409 49.35 27.69 15.38
C VAL A 409 47.85 27.44 15.50
N ALA A 410 47.34 26.29 15.06
CA ALA A 410 45.95 25.89 15.26
C ALA A 410 45.58 25.78 16.76
N LEU A 411 46.47 25.23 17.59
CA LEU A 411 46.28 25.15 19.04
C LEU A 411 46.29 26.54 19.70
N LEU A 412 47.24 27.40 19.31
CA LEU A 412 47.30 28.77 19.82
C LEU A 412 46.06 29.58 19.46
N LEU A 413 45.48 29.32 18.29
CA LEU A 413 44.25 29.97 17.82
C LEU A 413 42.98 29.35 18.41
N ALA A 414 43.04 28.16 19.03
CA ALA A 414 41.85 27.52 19.60
C ALA A 414 41.27 28.36 20.74
N ASP A 415 42.15 28.89 21.59
CA ASP A 415 41.78 29.66 22.78
C ASP A 415 41.51 31.15 22.50
N VAL A 416 41.74 31.59 21.25
CA VAL A 416 41.51 32.97 20.84
C VAL A 416 40.06 33.13 20.39
N GLU A 417 39.36 34.09 21.00
CA GLU A 417 38.00 34.48 20.63
C GLU A 417 37.96 35.07 19.21
N GLY A 418 37.06 34.57 18.38
CA GLY A 418 36.86 35.03 17.01
C GLY A 418 36.24 33.97 16.12
N VAL A 419 35.36 34.39 15.20
CA VAL A 419 34.65 33.47 14.28
C VAL A 419 35.53 33.13 13.07
N SER A 420 36.36 34.08 12.62
CA SER A 420 37.29 33.85 11.50
C SER A 420 38.75 33.84 11.95
N LEU A 421 39.61 33.17 11.18
CA LEU A 421 41.07 33.23 11.36
C LEU A 421 41.58 34.68 11.39
N THR A 422 41.03 35.54 10.52
CA THR A 422 41.36 36.97 10.49
C THR A 422 40.94 37.67 11.77
N ALA A 423 39.73 37.44 12.28
CA ALA A 423 39.26 38.01 13.54
C ALA A 423 40.11 37.57 14.73
N LYS A 424 40.53 36.29 14.76
CA LYS A 424 41.43 35.78 15.80
C LYS A 424 42.83 36.42 15.71
N ILE A 425 43.37 36.57 14.50
CA ILE A 425 44.65 37.27 14.29
C ILE A 425 44.56 38.72 14.72
N ASP A 426 43.48 39.43 14.36
CA ASP A 426 43.26 40.81 14.74
C ASP A 426 43.11 40.98 16.26
N ALA A 427 42.41 40.05 16.94
CA ALA A 427 42.31 40.03 18.38
C ALA A 427 43.68 39.87 19.07
N LEU A 428 44.53 38.97 18.58
CA LEU A 428 45.90 38.80 19.07
C LEU A 428 46.76 40.06 18.84
N LEU A 429 46.64 40.68 17.66
CA LEU A 429 47.37 41.90 17.33
C LEU A 429 46.96 43.06 18.24
N ASN A 430 45.67 43.22 18.48
CA ASN A 430 45.11 44.23 19.37
C ASN A 430 45.54 44.00 20.83
N GLY A 431 45.45 42.76 21.32
CA GLY A 431 45.90 42.39 22.67
C GLY A 431 47.39 42.67 22.87
N ARG A 432 48.23 42.33 21.88
CA ARG A 432 49.67 42.66 21.91
C ARG A 432 49.91 44.17 21.95
N GLN A 433 49.14 44.95 21.19
CA GLN A 433 49.28 46.40 21.16
C GLN A 433 48.87 47.04 22.50
N SER A 434 47.80 46.55 23.13
CA SER A 434 47.37 46.98 24.47
C SER A 434 48.43 46.69 25.52
N LEU A 435 48.96 45.46 25.55
CA LEU A 435 50.03 45.09 26.50
C LEU A 435 51.30 45.93 26.28
N ALA A 436 51.66 46.23 25.03
CA ALA A 436 52.80 47.09 24.73
C ALA A 436 52.59 48.53 25.25
N GLN A 437 51.38 49.07 25.15
CA GLN A 437 51.03 50.38 25.72
C GLN A 437 51.08 50.37 27.25
N GLU A 438 50.56 49.31 27.88
CA GLU A 438 50.62 49.14 29.33
C GLU A 438 52.06 49.03 29.83
N MET A 439 52.90 48.24 29.17
CA MET A 439 54.33 48.16 29.48
C MET A 439 55.02 49.52 29.34
N ALA A 440 54.70 50.31 28.30
CA ALA A 440 55.25 51.65 28.13
C ALA A 440 54.82 52.60 29.25
N SER A 441 53.55 52.53 29.67
CA SER A 441 53.02 53.31 30.80
C SER A 441 53.73 52.94 32.10
N LEU A 442 53.83 51.64 32.39
CA LEU A 442 54.49 51.14 33.59
C LEU A 442 55.98 51.49 33.61
N THR A 443 56.67 51.49 32.47
CA THR A 443 58.05 51.98 32.40
C THR A 443 58.16 53.47 32.69
N ALA A 444 57.24 54.29 32.19
CA ALA A 444 57.23 55.72 32.46
C ALA A 444 56.92 56.01 33.95
N GLU A 445 55.94 55.30 34.53
CA GLU A 445 55.62 55.39 35.96
C GLU A 445 56.80 54.95 36.83
N LEU A 446 57.53 53.91 36.44
CA LEU A 446 58.70 53.43 37.17
C LEU A 446 59.89 54.39 37.08
N ASP A 447 60.09 55.05 35.93
CA ASP A 447 61.09 56.10 35.79
C ASP A 447 60.72 57.37 36.57
N ASP A 448 59.44 57.75 36.58
CA ASP A 448 58.91 58.82 37.43
C ASP A 448 59.11 58.51 38.92
N GLU A 449 58.83 57.27 39.34
CA GLU A 449 58.99 56.87 40.74
C GLU A 449 60.46 56.80 41.14
N ARG A 450 61.34 56.33 40.25
CA ARG A 450 62.80 56.45 40.45
C ARG A 450 63.22 57.90 40.63
N GLN A 451 62.68 58.81 39.83
CA GLN A 451 62.97 60.23 39.97
C GLN A 451 62.46 60.78 41.31
N ARG A 452 61.22 60.43 41.71
CA ARG A 452 60.67 60.82 43.03
C ARG A 452 61.50 60.26 44.18
N THR A 453 61.96 59.01 44.11
CA THR A 453 62.84 58.43 45.14
C THR A 453 64.18 59.15 45.20
N ALA A 454 64.78 59.51 44.06
CA ALA A 454 66.01 60.31 44.04
C ALA A 454 65.80 61.72 44.65
N ASP A 455 64.68 62.37 44.34
CA ASP A 455 64.31 63.67 44.90
C ASP A 455 64.01 63.56 46.41
N CYS A 456 63.32 62.51 46.85
CA CYS A 456 63.05 62.21 48.26
C CYS A 456 64.32 61.85 49.04
N GLU A 457 65.24 61.06 48.48
CA GLU A 457 66.54 60.79 49.09
C GLU A 457 67.36 62.08 49.23
N ALA A 458 67.30 62.98 48.24
CA ALA A 458 67.91 64.30 48.34
C ALA A 458 67.26 65.17 49.45
N LEU A 459 65.93 65.08 49.62
CA LEU A 459 65.17 65.78 50.67
C LEU A 459 65.37 65.19 52.07
N ILE A 460 65.48 63.86 52.20
CA ILE A 460 65.75 63.14 53.46
C ILE A 460 67.20 63.38 53.89
N ALA A 461 68.15 63.37 52.95
CA ALA A 461 69.51 63.83 53.20
C ALA A 461 69.56 65.30 53.67
N ALA A 462 68.58 66.12 53.27
CA ALA A 462 68.41 67.50 53.71
C ALA A 462 67.59 67.68 55.00
N SER A 463 66.89 66.65 55.49
CA SER A 463 65.96 66.75 56.63
C SER A 463 66.18 65.61 57.63
N SER A 464 67.21 65.77 58.46
CA SER A 464 67.34 65.00 59.71
C SER A 464 66.44 65.63 60.78
N ASP A 465 65.19 65.18 60.89
CA ASP A 465 64.48 64.92 62.15
C ASP A 465 62.95 65.00 62.00
N GLY A 466 62.29 63.89 62.35
CA GLY A 466 61.00 63.88 63.06
C GLY A 466 59.71 64.13 62.28
N SER A 467 59.00 63.04 61.92
CA SER A 467 57.57 62.79 62.25
C SER A 467 56.99 61.66 61.38
N ASN A 468 56.96 60.42 61.91
CA ASN A 468 56.54 59.21 61.18
C ASN A 468 55.11 58.74 61.51
N THR A 469 54.34 59.53 62.29
CA THR A 469 53.06 59.09 62.85
C THR A 469 51.86 59.37 61.94
N ALA A 470 51.83 60.49 61.21
CA ALA A 470 50.69 60.87 60.36
C ALA A 470 50.56 60.02 59.08
N LEU A 471 51.68 59.62 58.46
CA LEU A 471 51.67 58.75 57.27
C LEU A 471 51.19 57.34 57.61
N ASN A 472 51.51 56.85 58.81
CA ASN A 472 51.06 55.56 59.30
C ASN A 472 49.54 55.54 59.55
N GLU A 473 48.95 56.65 59.99
CA GLU A 473 47.50 56.76 60.16
C GLU A 473 46.74 56.78 58.83
N GLU A 474 47.28 57.43 57.80
CA GLU A 474 46.66 57.47 56.45
C GLU A 474 46.70 56.09 55.77
N SER A 475 47.85 55.40 55.81
CA SER A 475 47.99 54.03 55.31
C SER A 475 47.01 53.06 55.99
N ASN A 476 46.81 53.22 57.30
CA ASN A 476 45.84 52.41 58.05
C ASN A 476 44.38 52.71 57.64
N ARG A 477 44.02 53.93 57.24
CA ARG A 477 42.67 54.24 56.73
C ARG A 477 42.43 53.59 55.38
N GLU A 478 43.41 53.64 54.50
CA GLU A 478 43.29 53.09 53.16
C GLU A 478 43.22 51.55 53.17
N ALA A 479 44.03 50.90 54.02
CA ALA A 479 43.93 49.47 54.27
C ALA A 479 42.54 49.06 54.78
N ASN A 480 41.95 49.83 55.70
CA ASN A 480 40.61 49.55 56.23
C ASN A 480 39.50 49.71 55.17
N LYS A 481 39.65 50.64 54.22
CA LYS A 481 38.71 50.80 53.10
C LYS A 481 38.75 49.60 52.17
N VAL A 482 39.95 49.14 51.81
CA VAL A 482 40.13 47.94 50.97
C VAL A 482 39.56 46.69 51.66
N VAL A 483 39.79 46.54 52.97
CA VAL A 483 39.20 45.45 53.77
C VAL A 483 37.67 45.51 53.76
N ALA A 484 37.08 46.70 53.86
CA ALA A 484 35.62 46.87 53.80
C ALA A 484 35.04 46.47 52.42
N ASP A 485 35.71 46.84 51.33
CA ASP A 485 35.30 46.48 49.96
C ASP A 485 35.38 44.96 49.72
N TYR A 486 36.45 44.31 50.20
CA TYR A 486 36.56 42.85 50.12
C TYR A 486 35.50 42.14 50.96
N LYS A 487 35.18 42.67 52.15
CA LYS A 487 34.11 42.13 52.99
C LYS A 487 32.75 42.20 52.28
N LEU A 488 32.44 43.30 51.59
CA LEU A 488 31.21 43.42 50.79
C LEU A 488 31.19 42.46 49.60
N LYS A 489 32.32 42.27 48.91
CA LYS A 489 32.43 41.29 47.81
C LYS A 489 32.19 39.87 48.32
N VAL A 490 32.80 39.49 49.45
CA VAL A 490 32.59 38.18 50.08
C VAL A 490 31.12 37.98 50.45
N MET A 491 30.48 38.96 51.10
CA MET A 491 29.04 38.85 51.43
C MET A 491 28.16 38.65 50.20
N LYS A 492 28.44 39.32 49.08
CA LYS A 492 27.70 39.11 47.82
C LYS A 492 27.87 37.70 47.26
N ARG A 493 29.11 37.18 47.28
CA ARG A 493 29.39 35.81 46.82
C ARG A 493 28.77 34.76 47.73
N GLU A 494 28.78 34.97 49.06
CA GLU A 494 28.10 34.10 50.01
C GLU A 494 26.59 34.06 49.77
N GLN A 495 25.97 35.22 49.47
CA GLN A 495 24.56 35.29 49.09
C GLN A 495 24.28 34.53 47.79
N GLU A 496 25.13 34.69 46.76
CA GLU A 496 25.02 33.99 45.49
C GLU A 496 25.14 32.47 45.66
N ILE A 497 26.10 32.00 46.47
CA ILE A 497 26.24 30.58 46.82
C ILE A 497 24.95 30.06 47.48
N SER A 498 24.34 30.82 48.39
CA SER A 498 23.10 30.41 49.04
C SER A 498 21.93 30.29 48.05
N VAL A 499 21.86 31.18 47.05
CA VAL A 499 20.83 31.11 46.00
C VAL A 499 21.05 29.90 45.10
N LEU A 500 22.29 29.69 44.62
CA LEU A 500 22.64 28.56 43.77
C LEU A 500 22.40 27.22 44.47
N THR A 501 22.75 27.12 45.76
CA THR A 501 22.48 25.92 46.57
C THR A 501 20.97 25.61 46.64
N GLY A 502 20.13 26.63 46.79
CA GLY A 502 18.67 26.46 46.76
C GLY A 502 18.14 26.01 45.40
N ASN A 503 18.73 26.51 44.30
CA ASN A 503 18.36 26.08 42.95
C ASN A 503 18.78 24.63 42.69
N VAL A 504 20.00 24.24 43.09
CA VAL A 504 20.48 22.85 42.99
C VAL A 504 19.54 21.90 43.73
N SER A 505 19.16 22.21 44.98
CA SER A 505 18.24 21.36 45.75
C SER A 505 16.86 21.18 45.09
N ARG A 506 16.34 22.23 44.44
CA ARG A 506 15.08 22.15 43.69
C ARG A 506 15.23 21.29 42.43
N LEU A 507 16.30 21.49 41.68
CA LEU A 507 16.58 20.71 40.47
C LEU A 507 16.80 19.23 40.80
N GLU A 508 17.53 18.92 41.88
CA GLU A 508 17.69 17.54 42.37
C GLU A 508 16.34 16.90 42.74
N THR A 509 15.46 17.66 43.38
CA THR A 509 14.10 17.18 43.71
C THR A 509 13.27 16.93 42.45
N GLN A 510 13.38 17.77 41.42
CA GLN A 510 12.69 17.58 40.15
C GLN A 510 13.24 16.37 39.39
N LEU A 511 14.56 16.25 39.31
CA LEU A 511 15.24 15.13 38.65
C LEU A 511 14.87 13.81 39.31
N SER A 512 14.79 13.77 40.65
CA SER A 512 14.31 12.60 41.39
C SER A 512 12.87 12.19 40.98
N ARG A 513 11.95 13.15 40.83
CA ARG A 513 10.56 12.88 40.41
C ARG A 513 10.47 12.42 38.96
N TYR A 514 11.23 13.04 38.05
CA TYR A 514 11.24 12.62 36.65
C TYR A 514 11.84 11.24 36.49
N LYS A 515 12.86 10.90 37.29
CA LYS A 515 13.42 9.56 37.32
C LYS A 515 12.38 8.53 37.76
N THR A 516 11.67 8.76 38.88
CA THR A 516 10.61 7.84 39.31
C THR A 516 9.48 7.72 38.28
N ALA A 517 9.08 8.82 37.63
CA ALA A 517 8.05 8.78 36.59
C ALA A 517 8.52 8.01 35.34
N ALA A 518 9.79 8.11 34.98
CA ALA A 518 10.38 7.34 33.88
C ALA A 518 10.44 5.84 34.20
N ASP A 519 10.84 5.49 35.43
CA ASP A 519 10.87 4.10 35.91
C ASP A 519 9.44 3.49 35.90
N GLU A 520 8.43 4.22 36.40
CA GLU A 520 7.02 3.80 36.36
C GLU A 520 6.49 3.64 34.92
N ALA A 521 6.84 4.55 34.02
CA ALA A 521 6.44 4.46 32.61
C ALA A 521 7.07 3.25 31.91
N GLN A 522 8.32 2.91 32.25
CA GLN A 522 9.00 1.74 31.72
C GLN A 522 8.34 0.44 32.21
N GLU A 523 7.98 0.35 33.48
CA GLU A 523 7.24 -0.81 34.01
C GLU A 523 5.88 -0.99 33.31
N LEU A 524 5.12 0.10 33.10
CA LEU A 524 3.85 0.06 32.36
C LEU A 524 4.02 -0.38 30.90
N GLU A 525 5.09 0.04 30.23
CA GLU A 525 5.37 -0.38 28.86
C GLU A 525 5.62 -1.90 28.78
N ASP A 526 6.38 -2.44 29.74
CA ASP A 526 6.67 -3.87 29.81
C ASP A 526 5.42 -4.70 30.14
N GLU A 527 4.52 -4.20 30.99
CA GLU A 527 3.20 -4.80 31.23
C GLU A 527 2.34 -4.81 29.96
N LEU A 528 2.23 -3.69 29.24
CA LEU A 528 1.47 -3.62 27.98
C LEU A 528 2.06 -4.54 26.91
N LYS A 529 3.39 -4.70 26.84
CA LYS A 529 4.03 -5.68 25.96
C LYS A 529 3.65 -7.11 26.35
N ALA A 530 3.59 -7.42 27.65
CA ALA A 530 3.17 -8.72 28.13
C ALA A 530 1.69 -9.01 27.80
N GLU A 531 0.80 -8.03 27.99
CA GLU A 531 -0.62 -8.12 27.63
C GLU A 531 -0.82 -8.28 26.13
N LYS A 532 -0.12 -7.50 25.29
CA LYS A 532 -0.15 -7.65 23.84
C LYS A 532 0.22 -9.07 23.40
N ARG A 533 1.27 -9.66 24.00
CA ARG A 533 1.67 -11.05 23.70
C ARG A 533 0.59 -12.04 24.14
N LYS A 534 -0.11 -11.77 25.24
CA LYS A 534 -1.19 -12.60 25.75
C LYS A 534 -2.42 -12.55 24.83
N THR A 535 -2.89 -11.36 24.47
CA THR A 535 -4.04 -11.19 23.57
C THR A 535 -3.74 -11.71 22.17
N GLN A 536 -2.50 -11.58 21.67
CA GLN A 536 -2.10 -12.22 20.42
C GLN A 536 -2.14 -13.75 20.47
N ARG A 537 -1.80 -14.37 21.61
CA ARG A 537 -1.94 -15.82 21.79
C ARG A 537 -3.41 -16.23 21.80
N GLU A 538 -4.24 -15.52 22.55
CA GLU A 538 -5.69 -15.75 22.61
C GLU A 538 -6.35 -15.59 21.23
N LEU A 539 -5.93 -14.59 20.44
CA LEU A 539 -6.41 -14.40 19.06
C LEU A 539 -6.06 -15.60 18.17
N ARG A 540 -4.82 -16.11 18.24
CA ARG A 540 -4.41 -17.28 17.45
C ARG A 540 -5.22 -18.52 17.86
N GLU A 541 -5.46 -18.72 19.16
CA GLU A 541 -6.28 -19.82 19.66
C GLU A 541 -7.74 -19.70 19.19
N ALA A 542 -8.31 -18.49 19.20
CA ALA A 542 -9.65 -18.24 18.69
C ALA A 542 -9.76 -18.48 17.18
N LEU A 543 -8.78 -18.05 16.40
CA LEU A 543 -8.72 -18.31 14.95
C LEU A 543 -8.63 -19.81 14.65
N ALA A 544 -7.76 -20.53 15.35
CA ALA A 544 -7.68 -21.99 15.22
C ALA A 544 -9.02 -22.66 15.55
N ARG A 545 -9.75 -22.14 16.55
CA ARG A 545 -11.08 -22.65 16.90
C ARG A 545 -12.12 -22.36 15.82
N ILE A 546 -12.04 -21.22 15.14
CA ILE A 546 -12.91 -20.91 13.99
C ILE A 546 -12.62 -21.90 12.86
N GLU A 547 -11.37 -22.15 12.51
CA GLU A 547 -11.00 -23.12 11.47
C GLU A 547 -11.50 -24.54 11.78
N GLU A 548 -11.40 -24.99 13.04
CA GLU A 548 -11.99 -26.26 13.48
C GLU A 548 -13.52 -26.30 13.30
N LEU A 549 -14.20 -25.20 13.62
CA LEU A 549 -15.65 -25.12 13.47
C LEU A 549 -16.05 -25.06 11.99
N GLU A 550 -15.34 -24.31 11.15
CA GLU A 550 -15.58 -24.23 9.70
C GLU A 550 -15.40 -25.58 9.02
N THR A 551 -14.32 -26.31 9.35
CA THR A 551 -14.12 -27.67 8.83
C THR A 551 -15.23 -28.62 9.30
N SER A 552 -15.62 -28.56 10.58
CA SER A 552 -16.75 -29.34 11.10
C SER A 552 -18.08 -28.99 10.41
N GLY A 553 -18.31 -27.69 10.15
CA GLY A 553 -19.47 -27.17 9.44
C GLY A 553 -19.52 -27.67 8.01
N ALA A 554 -18.39 -27.63 7.29
CA ALA A 554 -18.28 -28.18 5.94
C ALA A 554 -18.57 -29.69 5.91
N HIS A 555 -18.12 -30.45 6.92
CA HIS A 555 -18.45 -31.87 7.04
C HIS A 555 -19.95 -32.11 7.28
N LEU A 556 -20.59 -31.31 8.12
CA LEU A 556 -22.03 -31.38 8.37
C LEU A 556 -22.83 -31.00 7.13
N GLN A 557 -22.44 -29.93 6.42
CA GLN A 557 -23.06 -29.52 5.17
C GLN A 557 -23.04 -30.65 4.13
N LYS A 558 -21.88 -31.28 3.93
CA LYS A 558 -21.76 -32.47 3.05
C LYS A 558 -22.68 -33.63 3.46
N ARG A 559 -22.94 -33.82 4.76
CA ARG A 559 -23.89 -34.84 5.23
C ARG A 559 -25.33 -34.45 4.94
N ILE A 560 -25.68 -33.18 5.12
CA ILE A 560 -27.01 -32.65 4.78
C ILE A 560 -27.26 -32.81 3.28
N ASP A 561 -26.32 -32.44 2.43
CA ASP A 561 -26.45 -32.55 0.97
C ASP A 561 -26.68 -34.02 0.55
N LYS A 562 -25.97 -34.97 1.17
CA LYS A 562 -26.21 -36.41 0.97
C LYS A 562 -27.60 -36.88 1.41
N LEU A 563 -28.13 -36.36 2.52
CA LEU A 563 -29.48 -36.68 2.97
C LEU A 563 -30.54 -36.06 2.04
N MET A 564 -30.33 -34.82 1.57
CA MET A 564 -31.23 -34.13 0.65
C MET A 564 -31.29 -34.84 -0.70
N THR A 565 -30.14 -35.23 -1.25
CA THR A 565 -30.07 -36.03 -2.48
C THR A 565 -30.77 -37.38 -2.33
N ASN A 566 -30.51 -38.11 -1.23
CA ASN A 566 -31.20 -39.37 -0.94
C ASN A 566 -32.73 -39.18 -0.77
N ARG A 567 -33.16 -38.07 -0.16
CA ARG A 567 -34.59 -37.73 -0.03
C ARG A 567 -35.23 -37.46 -1.38
N ASN A 568 -34.57 -36.71 -2.26
CA ASN A 568 -35.06 -36.44 -3.62
C ASN A 568 -35.12 -37.72 -4.47
N ILE A 569 -34.13 -38.61 -4.35
CA ILE A 569 -34.15 -39.92 -5.01
C ILE A 569 -35.31 -40.78 -4.49
N SER A 570 -35.59 -40.72 -3.19
CA SER A 570 -36.72 -41.47 -2.58
C SER A 570 -38.08 -40.87 -2.96
N ALA A 571 -38.19 -39.54 -3.04
CA ALA A 571 -39.38 -38.83 -3.51
C ALA A 571 -39.68 -39.15 -5.00
N ASN A 572 -38.65 -39.22 -5.85
CA ASN A 572 -38.79 -39.61 -7.26
C ASN A 572 -39.01 -41.11 -7.47
N LYS A 573 -38.88 -41.94 -6.42
CA LYS A 573 -39.18 -43.38 -6.43
C LYS A 573 -40.53 -43.72 -5.79
N ALA A 574 -41.28 -42.74 -5.31
CA ALA A 574 -42.66 -42.98 -4.89
C ALA A 574 -43.46 -43.43 -6.13
N PRO A 575 -44.10 -44.62 -6.12
CA PRO A 575 -45.02 -44.99 -7.18
C PRO A 575 -46.18 -44.02 -7.17
N ASN A 576 -46.54 -43.50 -8.34
CA ASN A 576 -47.88 -42.98 -8.59
C ASN A 576 -48.85 -44.17 -8.50
N ASP A 577 -49.23 -44.55 -7.29
CA ASP A 577 -50.41 -45.39 -7.03
C ASP A 577 -51.48 -44.49 -6.39
N ASP A 578 -52.26 -43.86 -7.27
CA ASP A 578 -53.72 -43.59 -7.25
C ASP A 578 -54.10 -42.32 -8.01
#